data_AF-A0A1N7PAV1-F1
#
_entry.id   AF-A0A1N7PAV1-F1
#
_cell.length_a   1.000
_cell.length_b   1.000
_cell.length_c   1.000
_cell.angle_alpha   90.00
_cell.angle_beta   90.00
_cell.angle_gamma   90.00
#
_symmetry.space_group_name_H-M   'P 1'
#
loop_
_entity.id
_entity.type
_entity.pdbx_description
1 polymer ?
#
loop_
_entity_poly.entity_id
_entity_poly.type
_entity_poly.pdbx_seq_one_letter_code
_entity_poly.pdbx_strand_id
1 'polypeptide(L)'
;MGIDADDFRTYVIRPTLQKLEAYSADAELLLLGTAAIESELGSFLKTEGQRTSGIYRLHGLTHRHIWDDYLAERPELASKVRGIASQREFLENPHAELTTNLAYATAVTWLAYVRHPQFTLPRGASVLHLATLWKNCYHTRDDLTVQDFVQRYEELVESSDAVA
;
A
#
# COMPACT_ATOMS: atom_id res chain seq x y z
N MET A 1 14.09 11.76 5.96
CA MET A 1 14.53 10.44 5.50
C MET A 1 13.46 9.45 5.86
N GLY A 2 12.91 8.77 4.85
CA GLY A 2 11.96 7.69 5.00
C GLY A 2 12.67 6.36 5.23
N ILE A 3 11.94 5.26 5.08
CA ILE A 3 12.50 3.92 5.02
C ILE A 3 13.23 3.74 3.68
N ASP A 4 14.30 2.95 3.69
CA ASP A 4 14.99 2.52 2.48
C ASP A 4 14.04 1.68 1.60
N ALA A 5 14.10 1.92 0.28
CA ALA A 5 13.16 1.33 -0.67
C ALA A 5 13.34 -0.19 -0.78
N ASP A 6 14.58 -0.66 -0.85
CA ASP A 6 14.91 -2.07 -1.03
C ASP A 6 14.66 -2.88 0.24
N ASP A 7 14.97 -2.30 1.40
CA ASP A 7 14.63 -2.89 2.68
C ASP A 7 13.12 -2.99 2.86
N PHE A 8 12.37 -1.93 2.54
CA PHE A 8 10.91 -1.96 2.64
C PHE A 8 10.29 -3.00 1.71
N ARG A 9 10.77 -3.07 0.47
CA ARG A 9 10.36 -4.08 -0.50
C ARG A 9 10.66 -5.49 -0.01
N THR A 10 11.88 -5.75 0.44
CA THR A 10 12.38 -7.09 0.75
C THR A 10 11.87 -7.62 2.09
N TYR A 11 11.86 -6.77 3.13
CA TYR A 11 11.56 -7.20 4.49
C TYR A 11 10.13 -6.91 4.94
N VAL A 12 9.37 -6.08 4.21
CA VAL A 12 7.96 -5.81 4.53
C VAL A 12 7.03 -6.23 3.40
N ILE A 13 7.21 -5.69 2.19
CA ILE A 13 6.23 -5.90 1.11
C ILE A 13 6.20 -7.37 0.67
N ARG A 14 7.35 -7.91 0.29
CA ARG A 14 7.50 -9.30 -0.16
C ARG A 14 6.91 -10.32 0.81
N PRO A 15 7.32 -10.38 2.10
CA PRO A 15 6.80 -11.38 3.02
C PRO A 15 5.30 -11.17 3.31
N THR A 16 4.80 -9.94 3.26
CA THR A 16 3.37 -9.67 3.43
C THR A 16 2.57 -10.24 2.25
N LEU A 17 2.98 -9.96 1.02
CA LEU A 17 2.31 -10.50 -0.17
C LEU A 17 2.38 -12.04 -0.23
N GLN A 18 3.49 -12.63 0.21
CA GLN A 18 3.61 -14.09 0.32
C GLN A 18 2.62 -14.68 1.32
N LYS A 19 2.44 -14.07 2.50
CA LYS A 19 1.41 -14.50 3.48
C LYS A 19 -0.01 -14.42 2.93
N LEU A 20 -0.26 -13.46 2.03
CA LEU A 20 -1.54 -13.30 1.35
C LEU A 20 -1.69 -14.17 0.10
N GLU A 21 -0.67 -14.95 -0.27
CA GLU A 21 -0.63 -15.75 -1.52
C GLU A 21 -0.85 -14.88 -2.78
N ALA A 22 -0.48 -13.60 -2.72
CA ALA A 22 -0.68 -12.61 -3.79
C ALA A 22 0.64 -12.07 -4.35
N TYR A 23 1.73 -12.81 -4.12
CA TYR A 23 3.07 -12.41 -4.54
C TYR A 23 3.20 -12.34 -6.06
N SER A 24 3.66 -11.18 -6.54
CA SER A 24 4.24 -10.99 -7.87
C SER A 24 5.24 -9.84 -7.83
N ALA A 25 6.22 -9.83 -8.73
CA ALA A 25 7.19 -8.74 -8.82
C ALA A 25 6.48 -7.40 -9.05
N ASP A 26 5.49 -7.36 -9.95
CA ASP A 26 4.71 -6.17 -10.25
C ASP A 26 3.90 -5.67 -9.03
N ALA A 27 3.41 -6.57 -8.16
CA ALA A 27 2.71 -6.18 -6.94
C ALA A 27 3.65 -5.52 -5.93
N GLU A 28 4.91 -5.99 -5.83
CA GLU A 28 5.92 -5.33 -5.03
C GLU A 28 6.16 -3.90 -5.52
N LEU A 29 6.36 -3.73 -6.83
CA LEU A 29 6.64 -2.43 -7.44
C LEU A 29 5.45 -1.47 -7.30
N LEU A 30 4.22 -1.95 -7.45
CA LEU A 30 3.01 -1.14 -7.25
C LEU A 30 2.94 -0.60 -5.82
N LEU A 31 3.14 -1.46 -4.81
CA LEU A 31 3.09 -1.07 -3.41
C LEU A 31 4.24 -0.13 -3.07
N LEU A 32 5.45 -0.42 -3.52
CA LEU A 32 6.62 0.42 -3.30
C LEU A 32 6.42 1.82 -3.89
N GLY A 33 5.93 1.91 -5.14
CA GLY A 33 5.58 3.18 -5.77
C GLY A 33 4.45 3.93 -5.07
N THR A 34 3.45 3.20 -4.56
CA THR A 34 2.39 3.80 -3.74
C THR A 34 2.97 4.43 -2.47
N ALA A 35 3.89 3.76 -1.77
CA ALA A 35 4.54 4.32 -0.60
C ALA A 35 5.42 5.54 -0.93
N ALA A 36 6.10 5.52 -2.08
CA ALA A 36 6.92 6.63 -2.56
C ALA A 36 6.08 7.90 -2.79
N ILE A 37 5.00 7.81 -3.57
CA ILE A 37 4.17 8.99 -3.89
C ILE A 37 3.37 9.50 -2.69
N GLU A 38 2.85 8.61 -1.84
CA GLU A 38 1.92 8.99 -0.77
C GLU A 38 2.63 9.61 0.45
N SER A 39 3.83 9.14 0.79
CA SER A 39 4.51 9.55 2.02
C SER A 39 6.02 9.74 1.91
N GLU A 40 6.58 9.62 0.70
CA GLU A 40 8.03 9.59 0.47
C GLU A 40 8.69 8.48 1.28
N LEU A 41 8.17 7.26 1.11
CA LEU A 41 8.60 6.07 1.84
C LEU A 41 8.54 6.29 3.37
N GLY A 42 7.50 6.97 3.85
CA GLY A 42 7.26 7.16 5.27
C GLY A 42 7.96 8.37 5.90
N SER A 43 8.56 9.26 5.11
CA SER A 43 9.04 10.56 5.62
C SER A 43 7.87 11.40 6.18
N PHE A 44 6.66 11.23 5.64
CA PHE A 44 5.47 11.98 6.03
C PHE A 44 4.27 11.07 6.30
N LEU A 45 4.17 10.54 7.53
CA LEU A 45 3.12 9.58 7.92
C LEU A 45 1.76 10.22 8.24
N LYS A 46 1.72 11.53 8.52
CA LYS A 46 0.50 12.28 8.81
C LYS A 46 0.59 13.68 8.23
N THR A 47 -0.53 14.20 7.75
CA THR A 47 -0.70 15.62 7.44
C THR A 47 -1.79 16.15 8.36
N GLU A 48 -1.55 17.30 8.99
CA GLU A 48 -2.55 17.95 9.85
C GLU A 48 -3.89 18.11 9.11
N GLY A 49 -4.98 17.74 9.77
CA GLY A 49 -6.34 17.80 9.21
C GLY A 49 -6.71 16.69 8.22
N GLN A 50 -5.78 15.82 7.80
CA GLN A 50 -6.07 14.69 6.90
C GLN A 50 -6.44 13.42 7.68
N ARG A 51 -7.44 12.69 7.17
CA ARG A 51 -7.91 11.40 7.71
C ARG A 51 -7.14 10.20 7.17
N THR A 52 -6.08 10.45 6.40
CA THR A 52 -5.16 9.46 5.85
C THR A 52 -3.93 9.35 6.73
N SER A 53 -3.40 8.13 6.90
CA SER A 53 -2.27 7.90 7.78
C SER A 53 -1.35 6.77 7.31
N GLY A 54 -0.11 6.82 7.79
CA GLY A 54 0.91 5.81 7.55
C GLY A 54 1.62 5.95 6.20
N ILE A 55 2.44 4.95 5.91
CA ILE A 55 3.33 4.94 4.74
C ILE A 55 2.58 4.95 3.40
N TYR A 56 1.35 4.43 3.38
CA TYR A 56 0.49 4.43 2.19
C TYR A 56 -0.59 5.52 2.21
N ARG A 57 -0.67 6.34 3.25
CA ARG A 57 -1.75 7.33 3.43
C ARG A 57 -3.16 6.75 3.19
N LEU A 58 -3.41 5.54 3.67
CA LEU A 58 -4.72 4.93 3.47
C LEU A 58 -5.78 5.68 4.29
N HIS A 59 -6.92 5.97 3.67
CA HIS A 59 -8.04 6.63 4.35
C HIS A 59 -8.78 5.67 5.29
N GLY A 60 -9.13 6.13 6.50
CA GLY A 60 -9.83 5.30 7.49
C GLY A 60 -11.17 4.73 6.99
N LEU A 61 -11.92 5.45 6.17
CA LEU A 61 -13.15 4.91 5.55
C LEU A 61 -12.86 3.75 4.59
N THR A 62 -11.80 3.83 3.78
CA THR A 62 -11.39 2.74 2.89
C THR A 62 -11.01 1.50 3.69
N HIS A 63 -10.25 1.69 4.77
CA HIS A 63 -9.92 0.62 5.70
C HIS A 63 -11.16 -0.08 6.27
N ARG A 64 -12.16 0.71 6.69
CA ARG A 64 -13.42 0.16 7.21
C ARG A 64 -14.19 -0.63 6.14
N HIS A 65 -14.39 -0.08 4.94
CA HIS A 65 -15.09 -0.80 3.87
C HIS A 65 -14.37 -2.07 3.43
N ILE A 66 -13.04 -2.11 3.49
CA ILE A 66 -12.30 -3.36 3.24
C ILE A 66 -12.69 -4.44 4.25
N TRP A 67 -12.86 -4.10 5.53
CA TRP A 67 -13.30 -5.06 6.54
C TRP A 67 -14.77 -5.42 6.42
N ASP A 68 -15.63 -4.40 6.41
CA ASP A 68 -17.09 -4.57 6.52
C ASP A 68 -17.70 -5.17 5.25
N ASP A 69 -17.13 -4.88 4.08
CA ASP A 69 -17.66 -5.34 2.79
C ASP A 69 -16.79 -6.45 2.18
N TYR A 70 -15.51 -6.15 1.91
CA TYR A 70 -14.68 -7.05 1.10
C TYR A 70 -14.22 -8.31 1.87
N LEU A 71 -13.78 -8.15 3.11
CA LEU A 71 -13.29 -9.24 3.94
C LEU A 71 -14.42 -10.02 4.63
N ALA A 72 -15.55 -9.38 4.93
CA ALA A 72 -16.72 -10.06 5.50
C ALA A 72 -17.20 -11.24 4.62
N GLU A 73 -17.09 -11.11 3.30
CA GLU A 73 -17.43 -12.17 2.33
C GLU A 73 -16.31 -13.21 2.13
N ARG A 74 -15.11 -12.99 2.69
CA ARG A 74 -13.89 -13.76 2.42
C ARG A 74 -13.20 -14.18 3.73
N PRO A 75 -13.80 -15.09 4.52
CA PRO A 75 -13.38 -15.40 5.88
C PRO A 75 -11.92 -15.88 5.99
N GLU A 76 -11.44 -16.69 5.03
CA GLU A 76 -10.04 -17.14 5.01
C GLU A 76 -9.06 -15.98 4.82
N LEU A 77 -9.38 -15.05 3.90
CA LEU A 77 -8.56 -13.86 3.68
C LEU A 77 -8.64 -12.92 4.89
N ALA A 78 -9.82 -12.76 5.48
CA ALA A 78 -10.03 -11.97 6.68
C ALA A 78 -9.18 -12.51 7.84
N SER A 79 -9.14 -13.83 8.01
CA SER A 79 -8.30 -14.51 9.00
C SER A 79 -6.80 -14.24 8.77
N LYS A 80 -6.32 -14.37 7.52
CA LYS A 80 -4.92 -14.06 7.16
C LYS A 80 -4.57 -12.60 7.49
N VAL A 81 -5.41 -11.65 7.09
CA VAL A 81 -5.19 -10.21 7.34
C VAL A 81 -5.26 -9.90 8.84
N ARG A 82 -6.22 -10.50 9.57
CA ARG A 82 -6.35 -10.35 11.02
C ARG A 82 -5.13 -10.88 11.77
N GLY A 83 -4.53 -11.96 11.28
CA GLY A 83 -3.30 -12.55 11.82
C GLY A 83 -2.05 -11.69 11.61
N ILE A 84 -2.09 -10.71 10.70
CA ILE A 84 -1.03 -9.71 10.50
C ILE A 84 -1.20 -8.51 11.44
N ALA A 85 -2.45 -8.13 11.75
CA ALA A 85 -2.75 -7.08 12.72
C ALA A 85 -2.34 -7.48 14.15
N SER A 86 -2.07 -6.49 15.00
CA SER A 86 -1.84 -6.77 16.42
C SER A 86 -3.11 -7.32 17.08
N GLN A 87 -2.93 -8.05 18.18
CA GLN A 87 -4.07 -8.65 18.89
C GLN A 87 -4.90 -7.61 19.63
N ARG A 88 -4.24 -6.69 20.35
CA ARG A 88 -4.89 -5.70 21.23
C ARG A 88 -5.20 -4.40 20.51
N GLU A 89 -4.20 -3.75 19.92
CA GLU A 89 -4.36 -2.41 19.34
C GLU A 89 -5.39 -2.41 18.22
N PHE A 90 -5.46 -3.48 17.42
CA PHE A 90 -6.47 -3.59 16.36
C PHE A 90 -7.91 -3.53 16.89
N LEU A 91 -8.18 -4.02 18.09
CA LEU A 91 -9.52 -4.01 18.69
C LEU A 91 -9.89 -2.65 19.29
N GLU A 92 -8.89 -1.91 19.79
CA GLU A 92 -9.08 -0.61 20.43
C GLU A 92 -9.04 0.54 19.41
N ASN A 93 -8.09 0.49 18.48
CA ASN A 93 -7.86 1.50 17.46
C ASN A 93 -7.34 0.88 16.15
N PRO A 94 -8.22 0.22 15.36
CA PRO A 94 -7.83 -0.48 14.14
C PRO A 94 -7.12 0.41 13.11
N HIS A 95 -7.42 1.72 13.08
CA HIS A 95 -6.79 2.64 12.14
C HIS A 95 -5.35 3.00 12.50
N ALA A 96 -4.93 2.84 13.77
CA ALA A 96 -3.55 3.08 14.17
C ALA A 96 -2.57 2.13 13.46
N GLU A 97 -3.01 0.89 13.19
CA GLU A 97 -2.22 -0.15 12.53
C GLU A 97 -1.78 0.25 11.12
N LEU A 98 -2.56 1.10 10.43
CA LEU A 98 -2.17 1.65 9.12
C LEU A 98 -0.88 2.48 9.20
N THR A 99 -0.55 3.01 10.38
CA THR A 99 0.65 3.80 10.63
C THR A 99 1.73 3.00 11.35
N THR A 100 1.37 2.20 12.34
CA THR A 100 2.33 1.56 13.26
C THR A 100 2.76 0.16 12.85
N ASN A 101 2.00 -0.50 11.97
CA ASN A 101 2.26 -1.87 11.53
C ASN A 101 2.40 -1.92 10.01
N LEU A 102 3.64 -1.85 9.52
CA LEU A 102 3.92 -1.76 8.09
C LEU A 102 3.45 -2.99 7.30
N ALA A 103 3.50 -4.18 7.90
CA ALA A 103 2.99 -5.41 7.27
C ALA A 103 1.47 -5.35 7.14
N TYR A 104 0.77 -4.90 8.18
CA TYR A 104 -0.67 -4.73 8.14
C TYR A 104 -1.10 -3.64 7.15
N ALA A 105 -0.45 -2.48 7.20
CA ALA A 105 -0.69 -1.39 6.26
C ALA A 105 -0.49 -1.88 4.81
N THR A 106 0.54 -2.67 4.56
CA THR A 106 0.79 -3.27 3.24
C THR A 106 -0.32 -4.23 2.82
N ALA A 107 -0.77 -5.09 3.73
CA ALA A 107 -1.86 -6.02 3.44
C ALA A 107 -3.14 -5.28 3.06
N VAL A 108 -3.56 -4.28 3.84
CA VAL A 108 -4.78 -3.52 3.57
C VAL A 108 -4.64 -2.68 2.30
N THR A 109 -3.47 -2.08 2.04
CA THR A 109 -3.22 -1.36 0.78
C THR A 109 -3.34 -2.28 -0.43
N TRP A 110 -2.81 -3.50 -0.35
CA TRP A 110 -3.01 -4.49 -1.42
C TRP A 110 -4.50 -4.78 -1.65
N LEU A 111 -5.28 -4.96 -0.58
CA LEU A 111 -6.73 -5.15 -0.67
C LEU A 111 -7.47 -3.92 -1.21
N ALA A 112 -6.97 -2.72 -0.92
CA ALA A 112 -7.52 -1.48 -1.47
C ALA A 112 -7.44 -1.47 -3.00
N TYR A 113 -6.46 -2.14 -3.61
CA TYR A 113 -6.37 -2.35 -5.05
C TYR A 113 -7.27 -3.50 -5.54
N VAL A 114 -7.06 -4.72 -5.04
CA VAL A 114 -7.68 -5.93 -5.61
C VAL A 114 -9.19 -6.02 -5.39
N ARG A 115 -9.75 -5.21 -4.50
CA ARG A 115 -11.21 -5.11 -4.33
C ARG A 115 -11.92 -4.45 -5.52
N HIS A 116 -11.19 -3.71 -6.36
CA HIS A 116 -11.76 -3.07 -7.54
C HIS A 116 -11.92 -4.10 -8.67
N PRO A 117 -13.13 -4.30 -9.22
CA PRO A 117 -13.36 -5.28 -10.28
C PRO A 117 -12.50 -5.06 -11.54
N GLN A 118 -12.15 -3.82 -11.83
CA GLN A 118 -11.30 -3.42 -12.96
C GLN A 118 -9.80 -3.58 -12.69
N PHE A 119 -9.39 -3.93 -11.48
CA PHE A 119 -7.98 -4.08 -11.14
C PHE A 119 -7.39 -5.28 -11.88
N THR A 120 -6.39 -5.03 -12.72
CA THR A 120 -5.61 -6.07 -13.39
C THR A 120 -4.16 -5.63 -13.39
N LEU A 121 -3.29 -6.47 -12.85
CA LEU A 121 -1.86 -6.21 -12.81
C LEU A 121 -1.16 -7.11 -13.83
N PRO A 122 -0.79 -6.58 -15.02
CA PRO A 122 -0.10 -7.36 -16.02
C PRO A 122 1.32 -7.70 -15.56
N ARG A 123 1.85 -8.81 -16.05
CA ARG A 123 3.24 -9.19 -15.80
C ARG A 123 4.18 -8.24 -16.55
N GLY A 124 5.15 -7.65 -15.86
CA GLY A 124 6.07 -6.67 -16.45
C GLY A 124 5.37 -5.34 -16.73
N ALA A 125 4.54 -4.89 -15.80
CA ALA A 125 3.86 -3.59 -15.88
C ALA A 125 4.90 -2.47 -15.89
N SER A 126 4.80 -1.54 -16.85
CA SER A 126 5.64 -0.34 -16.82
C SER A 126 5.24 0.59 -15.67
N VAL A 127 6.15 1.46 -15.23
CA VAL A 127 5.88 2.45 -14.17
C VAL A 127 4.64 3.28 -14.49
N LEU A 128 4.43 3.65 -15.76
CA LEU A 128 3.23 4.37 -16.20
C LEU A 128 1.93 3.56 -15.98
N HIS A 129 1.95 2.25 -16.19
CA HIS A 129 0.79 1.39 -15.88
C HIS A 129 0.54 1.32 -14.37
N LEU A 130 1.58 1.21 -13.55
CA LEU A 130 1.47 1.23 -12.09
C LEU A 130 0.86 2.56 -11.61
N ALA A 131 1.36 3.67 -12.13
CA ALA A 131 0.85 5.01 -11.86
C ALA A 131 -0.63 5.17 -12.25
N THR A 132 -1.02 4.59 -13.39
CA THR A 132 -2.41 4.60 -13.84
C THR A 132 -3.31 3.77 -12.92
N LEU A 133 -2.85 2.59 -12.47
CA LEU A 133 -3.59 1.77 -11.50
C LEU A 133 -3.74 2.49 -10.15
N TRP A 134 -2.67 3.09 -9.65
CA TRP A 134 -2.69 3.92 -8.44
C TRP A 134 -3.72 5.04 -8.54
N LYS A 135 -3.70 5.82 -9.62
CA LYS A 135 -4.64 6.93 -9.81
C LYS A 135 -6.10 6.46 -9.88
N ASN A 136 -6.36 5.36 -10.59
CA ASN A 136 -7.72 4.89 -10.84
C ASN A 136 -8.33 4.09 -9.67
N CYS A 137 -7.51 3.38 -8.90
CA CYS A 137 -8.00 2.47 -7.86
C CYS A 137 -7.77 3.01 -6.44
N TYR A 138 -6.71 3.78 -6.23
CA TYR A 138 -6.26 4.16 -4.89
C TYR A 138 -6.43 5.66 -4.61
N HIS A 139 -6.01 6.51 -5.56
CA HIS A 139 -5.93 7.96 -5.38
C HIS A 139 -6.85 8.73 -6.35
N THR A 140 -8.16 8.64 -6.14
CA THR A 140 -9.16 9.23 -7.05
C THR A 140 -9.32 10.74 -6.91
N ARG A 141 -8.59 11.39 -5.99
CA ARG A 141 -8.60 12.85 -5.79
C ARG A 141 -7.72 13.54 -6.82
N ASP A 142 -8.00 14.80 -7.13
CA ASP A 142 -7.31 15.55 -8.19
C ASP A 142 -6.05 16.32 -7.73
N ASP A 143 -5.53 16.05 -6.53
CA ASP A 143 -4.35 16.71 -5.96
C ASP A 143 -3.02 16.18 -6.46
N LEU A 144 -2.97 14.93 -6.92
CA LEU A 144 -1.78 14.30 -7.50
C LEU A 144 -2.11 13.62 -8.83
N THR A 145 -1.17 13.63 -9.75
CA THR A 145 -1.31 13.12 -11.11
C THR A 145 -0.51 11.84 -11.33
N VAL A 146 -0.80 11.15 -12.43
CA VAL A 146 -0.02 9.99 -12.90
C VAL A 146 1.46 10.35 -13.08
N GLN A 147 1.77 11.58 -13.50
CA GLN A 147 3.16 12.02 -13.69
C GLN A 147 3.89 12.23 -12.37
N ASP A 148 3.19 12.74 -11.34
CA ASP A 148 3.78 12.89 -10.00
C ASP A 148 4.20 11.53 -9.44
N PHE A 149 3.38 10.49 -9.65
CA PHE A 149 3.75 9.11 -9.30
C PHE A 149 5.03 8.68 -10.01
N VAL A 150 5.10 8.83 -11.34
CA VAL A 150 6.25 8.40 -12.15
C VAL A 150 7.52 9.09 -11.68
N GLN A 151 7.47 10.43 -11.53
CA GLN A 151 8.60 11.21 -11.05
C GLN A 151 9.06 10.72 -9.67
N ARG A 152 8.14 10.53 -8.73
CA ARG A 152 8.50 10.08 -7.38
C ARG A 152 9.06 8.66 -7.35
N TYR A 153 8.57 7.81 -8.23
CA TYR A 153 9.06 6.45 -8.39
C TYR A 153 10.52 6.45 -8.88
N GLU A 154 10.82 7.20 -9.93
CA GLU A 154 12.18 7.32 -10.47
C GLU A 154 13.15 7.92 -9.42
N GLU A 155 12.71 8.95 -8.69
CA GLU A 155 13.52 9.62 -7.67
C GLU A 155 13.84 8.76 -6.45
N LEU A 156 12.90 7.92 -5.98
CA LEU A 156 13.02 7.22 -4.69
C LEU A 156 13.19 5.70 -4.81
N VAL A 157 12.85 5.11 -5.96
CA VAL A 157 12.88 3.65 -6.16
C VAL A 157 14.00 3.27 -7.14
N GLU A 158 14.02 3.83 -8.34
CA GLU A 158 15.06 3.49 -9.34
C GLU A 158 16.44 4.04 -8.96
N SER A 159 16.49 5.14 -8.21
CA SER A 159 17.74 5.68 -7.66
C SER A 159 18.38 4.76 -6.61
N SER A 160 17.59 3.92 -5.93
CA SER A 160 18.08 2.93 -4.96
C SER A 160 18.75 1.75 -5.68
N ASP A 161 18.11 1.26 -6.75
CA ASP A 161 18.63 0.17 -7.59
C ASP A 161 19.97 0.55 -8.28
N ALA A 162 20.24 1.84 -8.51
CA ALA A 162 21.48 2.30 -9.13
C ALA A 162 22.68 2.36 -8.17
N VAL A 163 22.46 2.25 -6.86
CA VAL A 163 23.49 2.39 -5.81
C VAL A 163 23.81 1.04 -5.13
N ALA A 164 23.06 -0.02 -5.43
CA ALA A 164 23.25 -1.40 -4.95
C ALA A 164 24.12 -2.25 -5.88
#